data_AF-A0A944T8B9-F1
#
_entry.id   AF-A0A944T8B9-F1
#
_cell.length_a   1.000
_cell.length_b   1.000
_cell.length_c   1.000
_cell.angle_alpha   90.00
_cell.angle_beta   90.00
_cell.angle_gamma   90.00
#
_symmetry.space_group_name_H-M   'P 1'
#
loop_
_entity.id
_entity.type
_entity.pdbx_description
1 polymer ?
#
loop_
_entity_poly.entity_id
_entity_poly.type
_entity_poly.pdbx_seq_one_letter_code
_entity_poly.pdbx_strand_id
1 'polypeptide(L)' 'QFENRDEEVLYDFASELMADKSVTDKTYAAALAEFGEATVVELVAVLGYYTSVAMVLNAFEELPADGALPLST' A
#
# COMPACT_ATOMS: atom_id res chain seq x y z
N GLN A 1 6.30 10.29 -15.30
CA GLN A 1 5.11 11.16 -15.33
C GLN A 1 3.94 10.24 -15.56
N PHE A 2 2.94 10.25 -14.69
CA PHE A 2 1.76 9.39 -14.83
C PHE A 2 0.87 9.90 -15.95
N GLU A 3 0.26 8.99 -16.70
CA GLU A 3 -0.71 9.36 -17.75
C GLU A 3 -2.08 9.67 -17.14
N ASN A 4 -2.41 9.02 -16.02
CA ASN A 4 -3.68 9.17 -15.33
C ASN A 4 -3.52 9.82 -13.94
N ARG A 5 -4.53 10.59 -13.54
CA ARG A 5 -4.53 11.34 -12.27
C ARG A 5 -4.62 10.41 -11.06
N ASP A 6 -5.42 9.35 -11.17
CA ASP A 6 -5.55 8.31 -10.16
C ASP A 6 -4.20 7.64 -9.85
N GLU A 7 -3.43 7.27 -10.88
CA GLU A 7 -2.10 6.68 -10.70
C GLU A 7 -1.14 7.61 -9.95
N GLU A 8 -1.16 8.91 -10.26
CA GLU A 8 -0.35 9.91 -9.58
C GLU A 8 -0.74 10.02 -8.10
N VAL A 9 -2.04 10.16 -7.80
CA VAL A 9 -2.54 10.26 -6.43
C VAL A 9 -2.25 8.99 -5.63
N LEU A 10 -2.43 7.82 -6.25
CA LEU A 10 -2.12 6.52 -5.67
C LEU A 10 -0.63 6.41 -5.33
N TYR A 11 0.24 6.79 -6.26
CA TYR A 11 1.69 6.71 -6.07
C TYR A 11 2.15 7.64 -4.95
N ASP A 12 1.68 8.89 -4.94
CA ASP A 12 2.04 9.87 -3.91
C ASP A 12 1.60 9.37 -2.53
N PHE A 13 0.36 8.91 -2.42
CA PHE A 13 -0.19 8.37 -1.17
C PHE A 13 0.59 7.16 -0.67
N ALA A 14 0.82 6.17 -1.53
CA ALA A 14 1.53 4.95 -1.15
C ALA A 14 2.99 5.25 -0.77
N SER A 15 3.66 6.10 -1.54
CA SER A 15 5.06 6.47 -1.30
C SER A 15 5.24 7.19 0.03
N GLU A 16 4.39 8.19 0.32
CA GLU A 16 4.40 8.93 1.58
C GLU A 16 4.08 8.01 2.76
N LEU A 17 3.03 7.19 2.66
CA LEU A 17 2.67 6.24 3.71
C LEU A 17 3.79 5.24 4.00
N MET A 18 4.50 4.75 2.97
CA MET A 18 5.60 3.81 3.16
C MET A 18 6.85 4.47 3.75
N ALA A 19 7.16 5.71 3.36
CA ALA A 19 8.31 6.46 3.86
C ALA A 19 8.10 6.89 5.31
N ASP A 20 6.98 7.55 5.60
CA ASP A 20 6.77 8.28 6.84
C ASP A 20 5.87 7.52 7.83
N LYS A 21 5.27 6.40 7.40
CA LYS A 21 4.28 5.61 8.16
C LYS A 21 3.01 6.39 8.49
N SER A 22 2.82 7.53 7.85
CA SER A 22 1.63 8.39 7.89
C SER A 22 1.53 9.14 6.57
N VAL A 23 0.40 9.82 6.35
CA VAL A 23 0.19 10.71 5.21
C VAL A 23 -0.26 12.08 5.72
N THR A 24 0.16 13.13 5.04
CA THR A 24 -0.30 14.49 5.30
C THR A 24 -1.76 14.67 4.91
N ASP A 25 -2.42 15.66 5.53
CA ASP A 25 -3.81 16.00 5.22
C ASP A 25 -4.02 16.31 3.73
N LYS A 26 -3.02 16.93 3.08
CA LYS A 26 -3.07 17.23 1.64
C LYS A 26 -3.18 15.96 0.81
N THR A 27 -2.32 14.97 1.07
CA THR A 27 -2.28 13.71 0.32
C THR A 27 -3.50 12.85 0.64
N TYR A 28 -3.92 12.82 1.89
CA TYR A 28 -5.15 12.14 2.30
C TYR A 28 -6.40 12.75 1.63
N ALA A 29 -6.51 14.07 1.61
CA ALA A 29 -7.62 14.76 0.94
C ALA A 29 -7.63 14.53 -0.58
N ALA A 30 -6.46 14.49 -1.22
CA ALA A 30 -6.36 14.17 -2.64
C ALA A 30 -6.82 12.73 -2.94
N ALA A 31 -6.41 11.76 -2.12
CA ALA A 31 -6.84 10.37 -2.25
C ALA A 31 -8.35 10.21 -2.00
N LEU A 32 -8.91 10.89 -1.00
CA LEU A 32 -10.35 10.88 -0.76
C LEU A 32 -11.14 11.47 -1.93
N ALA A 33 -10.66 12.55 -2.53
CA ALA A 33 -11.34 13.21 -3.65
C ALA A 33 -11.35 12.33 -4.91
N GLU A 34 -10.28 11.57 -5.15
CA GLU A 34 -10.15 10.71 -6.33
C GLU A 34 -10.86 9.36 -6.15
N PHE A 35 -10.72 8.73 -4.97
CA PHE A 35 -11.11 7.33 -4.76
C PHE A 35 -12.31 7.13 -3.83
N GLY A 36 -12.61 8.11 -2.98
CA GLY A 36 -13.58 7.98 -1.90
C GLY A 36 -13.07 7.18 -0.70
N GLU A 37 -13.79 7.27 0.42
CA GLU A 37 -13.34 6.76 1.73
C GLU A 37 -13.14 5.24 1.75
N ALA A 38 -14.09 4.46 1.23
CA ALA A 38 -14.02 3.00 1.25
C ALA A 38 -12.77 2.50 0.49
N THR A 39 -12.51 3.04 -0.70
CA THR A 39 -11.36 2.69 -1.51
C THR A 39 -10.04 3.07 -0.84
N VAL A 40 -9.97 4.22 -0.18
CA VAL A 40 -8.77 4.63 0.57
C VAL A 40 -8.49 3.69 1.74
N VAL A 41 -9.53 3.20 2.44
CA VAL A 41 -9.37 2.20 3.49
C VAL A 41 -8.85 0.88 2.93
N GLU A 42 -9.41 0.40 1.81
CA GLU A 42 -8.93 -0.80 1.12
C GLU A 42 -7.48 -0.62 0.65
N LEU A 43 -7.11 0.57 0.17
CA LEU A 43 -5.76 0.90 -0.25
C LEU A 43 -4.75 0.70 0.88
N VAL A 44 -5.03 1.28 2.05
CA VAL A 44 -4.17 1.14 3.24
C VAL A 44 -4.06 -0.33 3.65
N ALA A 45 -5.17 -1.08 3.60
CA ALA A 45 -5.18 -2.50 3.93
C ALA A 45 -4.28 -3.32 2.98
N VAL A 46 -4.38 -3.10 1.66
CA VAL A 46 -3.57 -3.81 0.66
C VAL A 46 -2.08 -3.46 0.80
N LEU A 47 -1.75 -2.17 0.97
CA LEU A 47 -0.38 -1.73 1.19
C LEU A 47 0.22 -2.36 2.46
N GLY A 48 -0.54 -2.38 3.55
CA GLY A 48 -0.12 -3.00 4.82
C GLY A 48 0.07 -4.51 4.71
N TYR A 49 -0.83 -5.19 4.00
CA TYR A 49 -0.75 -6.64 3.77
C TYR A 49 0.56 -7.01 3.05
N TYR A 50 0.83 -6.40 1.90
CA TYR A 50 2.03 -6.72 1.13
C TYR A 50 3.31 -6.26 1.81
N THR A 51 3.28 -5.15 2.56
CA THR A 51 4.41 -4.75 3.40
C THR A 51 4.71 -5.81 4.46
N SER A 52 3.68 -6.38 5.08
CA SER A 52 3.83 -7.44 6.09
C SER A 52 4.41 -8.72 5.48
N VAL A 53 3.91 -9.13 4.31
CA VAL A 53 4.46 -10.26 3.55
C VAL A 53 5.95 -10.00 3.23
N ALA A 54 6.29 -8.83 2.70
CA ALA A 54 7.66 -8.48 2.36
C ALA A 54 8.57 -8.46 3.60
N MET A 55 8.07 -7.98 4.75
CA MET A 55 8.83 -8.03 6.01
C MET A 55 9.14 -9.48 6.43
N VAL A 56 8.18 -10.40 6.32
CA VAL A 56 8.39 -11.82 6.62
C VAL A 56 9.46 -12.39 5.69
N LEU A 57 9.32 -12.20 4.37
CA LEU A 57 10.28 -12.72 3.40
C LEU A 57 11.70 -12.17 3.61
N ASN A 58 11.82 -10.87 3.87
CA ASN A 58 13.11 -10.22 4.11
C ASN A 58 13.75 -10.66 5.44
N ALA A 59 12.95 -10.95 6.47
CA ALA A 59 13.46 -11.34 7.78
C ALA A 59 13.93 -12.80 7.84
N PHE A 60 13.28 -13.68 7.08
CA PHE A 60 13.53 -15.12 7.15
C PHE A 60 14.27 -15.70 5.94
N GLU A 61 14.57 -14.90 4.90
CA GLU A 61 15.28 -15.28 3.65
C GLU A 61 14.72 -16.52 2.91
N GLU A 62 13.58 -17.05 3.35
CA GLU A 62 12.90 -18.21 2.77
C GLU A 62 11.49 -17.83 2.30
N LEU A 63 11.22 -18.08 1.02
CA LEU A 63 9.86 -18.25 0.52
C LEU A 63 9.35 -19.62 0.98
N PRO A 64 8.10 -19.76 1.46
CA PRO A 64 7.49 -21.07 1.60
C PRO A 64 7.58 -21.80 0.25
N ALA A 65 8.03 -23.06 0.29
CA ALA A 65 8.45 -23.83 -0.88
C ALA A 65 7.37 -24.04 -1.96
N ASP A 66 6.10 -23.75 -1.64
CA ASP A 66 4.94 -23.86 -2.52
C ASP A 66 4.43 -22.50 -3.05
N GLY A 67 5.07 -21.38 -2.69
CA GLY A 67 4.64 -20.04 -3.08
C GLY A 67 3.36 -19.56 -2.37
N ALA A 68 2.90 -20.26 -1.32
CA ALA A 68 1.76 -19.83 -0.54
C ALA A 68 2.08 -18.57 0.26
N LEU A 69 1.24 -17.53 0.15
CA LEU A 69 1.43 -16.32 0.95
C LEU A 69 1.23 -16.64 2.44
N PRO A 70 2.02 -16.03 3.36
CA PRO A 70 2.03 -16.38 4.78
C PRO A 70 0.69 -16.23 5.54
N LEU A 71 -0.35 -15.68 4.90
CA LEU A 71 -1.65 -15.42 5.50
C LEU A 71 -2.82 -16.05 4.73
N SER A 72 -2.58 -17.08 3.91
CA SER A 72 -3.65 -17.78 3.18
C SER A 72 -4.43 -18.81 4.02
N THR A 73 -4.47 -18.64 5.34
CA THR A 73 -5.10 -19.59 6.27
C THR A 73 -6.61 -19.45 6.30
#